data_AF-A0A941ECU4-F1
#
_entry.id   AF-A0A941ECU4-F1
#
_cell.length_a   1.000
_cell.length_b   1.000
_cell.length_c   1.000
_cell.angle_alpha   90.00
_cell.angle_beta   90.00
_cell.angle_gamma   90.00
#
_symmetry.space_group_name_H-M   'P 1'
#
loop_
_entity.id
_entity.type
_entity.pdbx_description
1 polymer ?
#
loop_
_entity_poly.entity_id
_entity_poly.type
_entity_poly.pdbx_seq_one_letter_code
_entity_poly.pdbx_strand_id
1 'polypeptide(L)'
;MSQPTETNRSDLPHRVGPWATRFDSAQALATADDVAREYALKHRDLNPILPFAQVYGPGLHMDKATAIGISPQMPVNEDGSTNYTRGDFMGGLVYSVYRPADTASPGEGPADGEQLWNTTIYPYPAGHVDPVSVPLAALGLDEVPGVDRRFVNFCAAALGCEAVDDLGMLQATFHLAWPDYRECVGAGLKHLLAQRTVSPDLWYELTYVPFDSADRLALYLAQVYAYLFDGFGAMPVAPSQ
;
A
#
# COMPACT_ATOMS: atom_id res chain seq x y z
N MET A 1 2.67 -28.08 38.87
CA MET A 1 1.47 -27.70 38.10
C MET A 1 1.52 -26.21 37.90
N SER A 2 2.12 -25.78 36.79
CA SER A 2 2.24 -24.36 36.45
C SER A 2 1.08 -24.00 35.53
N GLN A 3 0.35 -22.93 35.88
CA GLN A 3 -0.78 -22.44 35.08
C GLN A 3 -0.30 -22.00 33.69
N PRO A 4 -1.10 -22.20 32.63
CA PRO A 4 -0.78 -21.68 31.32
C PRO A 4 -0.97 -20.16 31.33
N THR A 5 0.13 -19.44 31.04
CA THR A 5 0.14 -18.01 30.77
C THR A 5 -0.79 -17.68 29.60
N GLU A 6 -1.66 -16.69 29.78
CA GLU A 6 -2.44 -16.07 28.71
C GLU A 6 -1.51 -15.71 27.55
N THR A 7 -1.68 -16.38 26.41
CA THR A 7 -1.04 -15.99 25.16
C THR A 7 -1.65 -14.67 24.70
N ASN A 8 -0.91 -13.60 24.95
CA ASN A 8 -1.20 -12.25 24.49
C ASN A 8 -1.15 -12.21 22.95
N ARG A 9 -1.94 -11.32 22.34
CA ARG A 9 -2.09 -11.10 20.89
C ARG A 9 -0.80 -10.67 20.15
N SER A 10 0.38 -10.79 20.77
CA SER A 10 1.62 -10.07 20.43
C SER A 10 2.61 -10.80 19.51
N ASP A 11 2.27 -11.97 18.97
CA ASP A 11 3.28 -12.81 18.28
C ASP A 11 3.35 -12.61 16.74
N LEU A 12 2.72 -11.56 16.20
CA LEU A 12 3.02 -11.07 14.85
C LEU A 12 4.10 -9.97 14.94
N PRO A 13 5.07 -9.92 14.02
CA PRO A 13 5.89 -8.73 13.87
C PRO A 13 4.94 -7.53 13.71
N HIS A 14 5.10 -6.52 14.57
CA HIS A 14 4.29 -5.31 14.51
C HIS A 14 4.30 -4.75 13.08
N ARG A 15 3.12 -4.35 12.55
CA ARG A 15 2.93 -3.57 11.30
C ARG A 15 2.87 -4.31 9.95
N VAL A 16 2.91 -5.65 9.87
CA VAL A 16 2.97 -6.38 8.58
C VAL A 16 1.62 -6.75 7.93
N GLY A 17 0.51 -6.11 8.34
CA GLY A 17 -0.84 -6.56 7.92
C GLY A 17 -1.09 -8.04 8.25
N PRO A 18 -2.05 -8.73 7.59
CA PRO A 18 -2.32 -10.16 7.84
C PRO A 18 -1.24 -11.13 7.34
N TRP A 19 -0.31 -10.67 6.50
CA TRP A 19 0.67 -11.54 5.82
C TRP A 19 2.09 -10.99 5.93
N ALA A 20 3.03 -11.81 6.41
CA ALA A 20 4.44 -11.60 6.15
C ALA A 20 4.75 -12.09 4.73
N THR A 21 5.25 -11.20 3.86
CA THR A 21 5.45 -11.49 2.44
C THR A 21 6.89 -11.26 2.00
N ARG A 22 7.30 -11.96 0.93
CA ARG A 22 8.59 -11.74 0.26
C ARG A 22 8.57 -12.27 -1.16
N PHE A 23 9.45 -11.74 -2.00
CA PHE A 23 9.86 -12.43 -3.23
C PHE A 23 10.82 -13.57 -2.90
N ASP A 24 10.69 -14.69 -3.61
CA ASP A 24 11.51 -15.89 -3.36
C ASP A 24 12.82 -15.91 -4.15
N SER A 25 13.05 -14.90 -5.01
CA SER A 25 14.34 -14.70 -5.67
C SER A 25 14.59 -13.24 -6.03
N ALA A 26 15.87 -12.87 -6.15
CA ALA A 26 16.28 -11.57 -6.67
C ALA A 26 15.78 -11.32 -8.10
N GLN A 27 15.68 -12.38 -8.92
CA GLN A 27 15.15 -12.26 -10.27
C GLN A 27 13.65 -11.92 -10.28
N ALA A 28 12.86 -12.51 -9.37
CA ALA A 28 11.44 -12.18 -9.23
C ALA A 28 11.26 -10.71 -8.82
N LEU A 29 11.98 -10.27 -7.79
CA LEU A 29 12.01 -8.87 -7.37
C LEU A 29 12.42 -7.91 -8.51
N ALA A 30 13.51 -8.20 -9.22
CA ALA A 30 13.97 -7.36 -10.32
C ALA A 30 12.94 -7.27 -11.46
N THR A 31 12.32 -8.40 -11.83
CA THR A 31 11.25 -8.44 -12.84
C THR A 31 10.06 -7.59 -12.41
N ALA A 32 9.67 -7.69 -11.13
CA ALA A 32 8.58 -6.90 -10.58
C ALA A 32 8.87 -5.39 -10.63
N ASP A 33 10.08 -4.98 -10.24
CA ASP A 33 10.49 -3.58 -10.26
C ASP A 33 10.56 -3.03 -11.69
N ASP A 34 11.12 -3.79 -12.64
CA ASP A 34 11.21 -3.36 -14.05
C ASP A 34 9.83 -3.11 -14.65
N VAL A 35 8.90 -4.05 -14.47
CA VAL A 35 7.53 -3.94 -15.01
C VAL A 35 6.74 -2.83 -14.32
N ALA A 36 6.84 -2.72 -12.99
CA ALA A 36 6.16 -1.69 -12.23
C ALA A 36 6.68 -0.29 -12.56
N ARG A 37 8.00 -0.14 -12.76
CA ARG A 37 8.65 1.12 -13.15
C ARG A 37 8.24 1.55 -14.55
N GLU A 38 8.19 0.63 -15.51
CA GLU A 38 7.68 0.94 -16.86
C GLU A 38 6.22 1.40 -16.80
N TYR A 39 5.39 0.70 -16.02
CA TYR A 39 4.00 1.07 -15.81
C TYR A 39 3.87 2.45 -15.16
N ALA A 40 4.64 2.74 -14.11
CA ALA A 40 4.68 4.02 -13.41
C ALA A 40 4.93 5.18 -14.37
N LEU A 41 5.94 5.06 -15.24
CA LEU A 41 6.25 6.09 -16.25
C LEU A 41 5.13 6.28 -17.26
N LYS A 42 4.61 5.17 -17.79
CA LYS A 42 3.55 5.18 -18.81
C LYS A 42 2.26 5.80 -18.28
N HIS A 43 1.92 5.51 -17.03
CA HIS A 43 0.66 5.91 -16.42
C HIS A 43 0.78 7.10 -15.46
N ARG A 44 1.99 7.64 -15.29
CA ARG A 44 2.31 8.73 -14.38
C ARG A 44 1.77 8.46 -12.97
N ASP A 45 2.11 7.28 -12.47
CA ASP A 45 1.67 6.76 -11.19
C ASP A 45 2.89 6.37 -10.35
N LEU A 46 3.10 7.02 -9.20
CA LEU A 46 4.20 6.65 -8.31
C LEU A 46 3.93 5.36 -7.53
N ASN A 47 2.69 4.87 -7.55
CA ASN A 47 2.25 3.80 -6.67
C ASN A 47 1.59 2.63 -7.42
N PRO A 48 2.14 2.16 -8.56
CA PRO A 48 1.46 1.17 -9.36
C PRO A 48 1.25 -0.13 -8.59
N ILE A 49 0.04 -0.67 -8.72
CA ILE A 49 -0.35 -1.98 -8.19
C ILE A 49 -0.72 -2.86 -9.38
N LEU A 50 -0.01 -3.96 -9.53
CA LEU A 50 -0.11 -4.82 -10.72
C LEU A 50 -0.50 -6.25 -10.34
N PRO A 51 -1.45 -6.88 -11.05
CA PRO A 51 -1.69 -8.30 -10.90
C PRO A 51 -0.45 -9.13 -11.21
N PHE A 52 -0.20 -10.19 -10.45
CA PHE A 52 0.92 -11.10 -10.68
C PHE A 52 0.99 -11.62 -12.12
N ALA A 53 -0.17 -11.90 -12.73
CA ALA A 53 -0.25 -12.39 -14.10
C ALA A 53 0.24 -11.36 -15.13
N GLN A 54 0.13 -10.07 -14.82
CA GLN A 54 0.67 -8.99 -15.65
C GLN A 54 2.19 -8.89 -15.51
N VAL A 55 2.74 -9.19 -14.33
CA VAL A 55 4.18 -9.10 -14.05
C VAL A 55 4.94 -10.34 -14.53
N TYR A 56 4.41 -11.53 -14.28
CA TYR A 56 5.11 -12.81 -14.50
C TYR A 56 4.50 -13.67 -15.61
N GLY A 57 3.50 -13.17 -16.33
CA GLY A 57 2.75 -13.92 -17.34
C GLY A 57 1.64 -14.80 -16.74
N PRO A 58 0.85 -15.53 -17.55
CA PRO A 58 -0.20 -16.41 -17.03
C PRO A 58 0.38 -17.64 -16.33
N GLY A 59 -0.21 -18.06 -15.20
CA GLY A 59 0.13 -19.33 -14.56
C GLY A 59 0.04 -19.30 -13.03
N LEU A 60 0.50 -20.38 -12.40
CA LEU A 60 0.71 -20.42 -10.96
C LEU A 60 2.06 -19.82 -10.62
N HIS A 61 2.10 -18.82 -9.74
CA HIS A 61 3.31 -18.07 -9.38
C HIS A 61 3.91 -18.49 -8.04
N MET A 62 3.78 -19.78 -7.70
CA MET A 62 4.21 -20.32 -6.39
C MET A 62 5.74 -20.30 -6.19
N ASP A 63 6.51 -20.01 -7.24
CA ASP A 63 7.96 -19.87 -7.22
C ASP A 63 8.43 -18.40 -7.18
N LYS A 64 7.50 -17.44 -7.20
CA LYS A 64 7.83 -16.00 -7.26
C LYS A 64 7.79 -15.32 -5.90
N ALA A 65 6.86 -15.71 -5.05
CA ALA A 65 6.66 -15.09 -3.75
C ALA A 65 6.07 -16.06 -2.74
N THR A 66 6.38 -15.80 -1.47
CA THR A 66 5.84 -16.51 -0.31
C THR A 66 5.08 -15.53 0.56
N ALA A 67 3.91 -15.94 1.05
CA ALA A 67 3.14 -15.25 2.07
C ALA A 67 2.84 -16.20 3.24
N ILE A 68 3.09 -15.75 4.47
CA ILE A 68 2.83 -16.51 5.70
C ILE A 68 2.00 -15.64 6.62
N GLY A 69 0.85 -16.15 7.05
CA GLY A 69 -0.06 -15.48 7.98
C GLY A 69 -0.40 -16.38 9.16
N ILE A 70 -1.10 -15.84 10.15
CA ILE A 70 -1.71 -16.64 11.21
C ILE A 70 -3.12 -17.04 10.76
N SER A 71 -3.49 -18.31 10.97
CA SER A 71 -4.82 -18.81 10.64
C SER A 71 -5.90 -18.01 11.38
N PRO A 72 -6.83 -17.33 10.68
CA PRO A 72 -7.87 -16.56 11.34
C PRO A 72 -8.93 -17.45 11.99
N GLN A 73 -9.11 -18.69 11.52
CA GLN A 73 -10.10 -19.63 12.08
C GLN A 73 -9.57 -20.36 13.31
N MET A 74 -8.27 -20.65 13.35
CA MET A 74 -7.64 -21.36 14.47
C MET A 74 -6.23 -20.80 14.69
N PRO A 75 -6.06 -19.64 15.33
CA PRO A 75 -4.76 -18.98 15.46
C PRO A 75 -3.74 -19.76 16.29
N VAL A 76 -4.21 -20.63 17.19
CA VAL A 76 -3.40 -21.43 18.10
C VAL A 76 -3.78 -22.90 17.90
N ASN A 77 -2.79 -23.77 17.73
CA ASN A 77 -2.97 -25.22 17.62
C ASN A 77 -3.33 -25.84 18.97
N GLU A 78 -3.77 -27.11 18.98
CA GLU A 78 -4.09 -27.86 20.21
C GLU A 78 -2.90 -27.97 21.17
N ASP A 79 -1.67 -27.91 20.67
CA ASP A 79 -0.43 -27.95 21.46
C ASP A 79 0.02 -26.58 22.00
N GLY A 80 -0.74 -25.52 21.74
CA GLY A 80 -0.43 -24.15 22.16
C GLY A 80 0.51 -23.37 21.24
N SER A 81 0.98 -23.95 20.13
CA SER A 81 1.79 -23.25 19.13
C SER A 81 0.95 -22.37 18.19
N THR A 82 1.56 -21.33 17.62
CA THR A 82 0.91 -20.49 16.59
C THR A 82 0.64 -21.32 15.33
N ASN A 83 -0.59 -21.25 14.83
CA ASN A 83 -0.99 -21.92 13.60
C ASN A 83 -0.76 -21.02 12.38
N TYR A 84 0.30 -21.30 11.64
CA TYR A 84 0.64 -20.56 10.43
C TYR A 84 -0.08 -21.13 9.21
N THR A 85 -0.58 -20.22 8.37
CA THR A 85 -1.14 -20.54 7.05
C THR A 85 -0.30 -19.89 5.95
N ARG A 86 -0.40 -20.44 4.73
CA ARG A 86 0.24 -19.87 3.54
C ARG A 86 -0.79 -19.15 2.71
N GLY A 87 -0.45 -17.93 2.29
CA GLY A 87 -1.22 -17.21 1.28
C GLY A 87 -0.92 -17.78 -0.09
N ASP A 88 -1.93 -17.80 -0.96
CA ASP A 88 -1.72 -18.03 -2.37
C ASP A 88 -1.70 -16.69 -3.13
N PHE A 89 -1.05 -16.69 -4.29
CA PHE A 89 -1.00 -15.53 -5.19
C PHE A 89 -1.89 -15.75 -6.42
N MET A 90 -2.91 -16.62 -6.34
CA MET A 90 -3.93 -16.75 -7.37
C MET A 90 -4.90 -15.56 -7.27
N GLY A 91 -4.48 -14.43 -7.82
CA GLY A 91 -5.11 -13.11 -7.61
C GLY A 91 -4.23 -12.14 -6.82
N GLY A 92 -3.00 -12.56 -6.47
CA GLY A 92 -2.04 -11.71 -5.78
C GLY A 92 -1.61 -10.50 -6.62
N LEU A 93 -1.15 -9.48 -5.92
CA LEU A 93 -0.76 -8.19 -6.48
C LEU A 93 0.68 -7.85 -6.10
N VAL A 94 1.39 -7.17 -7.00
CA VAL A 94 2.66 -6.50 -6.73
C VAL A 94 2.37 -5.04 -6.45
N TYR A 95 2.68 -4.60 -5.25
CA TYR A 95 2.56 -3.20 -4.82
C TYR A 95 3.93 -2.56 -4.93
N SER A 96 3.99 -1.37 -5.54
CA SER A 96 5.24 -0.62 -5.67
C SER A 96 5.05 0.81 -5.19
N VAL A 97 6.09 1.36 -4.57
CA VAL A 97 6.14 2.73 -4.08
C VAL A 97 7.42 3.34 -4.61
N TYR A 98 7.27 4.27 -5.55
CA TYR A 98 8.37 5.06 -6.10
C TYR A 98 8.37 6.46 -5.52
N ARG A 99 9.55 7.08 -5.56
CA ARG A 99 9.72 8.52 -5.39
C ARG A 99 10.54 9.08 -6.55
N PRO A 100 10.31 10.33 -6.95
CA PRO A 100 11.17 10.97 -7.94
C PRO A 100 12.63 11.06 -7.45
N ALA A 101 13.58 10.97 -8.38
CA ALA A 101 14.97 11.36 -8.12
C ALA A 101 15.10 12.90 -8.15
N ASP A 102 16.15 13.44 -7.53
CA ASP A 102 16.45 14.88 -7.54
C ASP A 102 16.75 15.43 -8.96
N THR A 103 16.99 14.55 -9.92
CA THR A 103 17.20 14.88 -11.33
C THR A 103 15.90 15.08 -12.12
N ALA A 104 14.74 14.76 -11.53
CA ALA A 104 13.43 14.98 -12.15
C ALA A 104 13.06 16.47 -12.21
N SER A 105 12.22 16.84 -13.19
CA SER A 105 11.79 18.23 -13.38
C SER A 105 10.53 18.53 -12.55
N PRO A 106 10.52 19.57 -11.69
CA PRO A 106 9.33 19.94 -10.89
C PRO A 106 8.05 20.22 -11.70
N GLY A 107 8.20 20.63 -12.97
CA GLY A 107 7.09 20.96 -13.86
C GLY A 107 6.62 19.83 -14.76
N GLU A 108 7.42 18.77 -14.91
CA GLU A 108 7.16 17.69 -15.88
C GLU A 108 7.06 16.32 -15.21
N GLY A 109 7.67 16.14 -14.04
CA GLY A 109 7.81 14.84 -13.38
C GLY A 109 9.01 14.03 -13.88
N PRO A 110 9.13 12.77 -13.42
CA PRO A 110 10.09 11.81 -13.95
C PRO A 110 9.87 11.54 -15.46
N ALA A 111 10.94 11.61 -16.24
CA ALA A 111 10.93 11.36 -17.69
C ALA A 111 11.28 9.91 -18.04
N ASP A 112 12.05 9.24 -17.19
CA ASP A 112 12.55 7.89 -17.41
C ASP A 112 12.71 7.10 -16.09
N GLY A 113 13.11 5.83 -16.22
CA GLY A 113 13.21 4.92 -15.10
C GLY A 113 14.33 5.25 -14.12
N GLU A 114 15.38 5.96 -14.52
CA GLU A 114 16.47 6.38 -13.63
C GLU A 114 16.01 7.50 -12.69
N GLN A 115 15.00 8.25 -13.10
CA GLN A 115 14.35 9.31 -12.32
C GLN A 115 13.24 8.81 -11.38
N LEU A 116 13.00 7.50 -11.32
CA LEU A 116 12.16 6.87 -10.32
C LEU A 116 13.03 6.06 -9.37
N TRP A 117 12.98 6.33 -8.08
CA TRP A 117 13.67 5.50 -7.08
C TRP A 117 12.65 4.63 -6.38
N ASN A 118 12.89 3.32 -6.40
CA ASN A 118 12.08 2.37 -5.66
C ASN A 118 12.34 2.61 -4.17
N THR A 119 11.26 2.90 -3.45
CA THR A 119 11.29 2.98 -1.99
C THR A 119 10.97 1.60 -1.43
N THR A 120 9.83 1.04 -1.86
CA THR A 120 9.32 -0.24 -1.38
C THR A 120 8.60 -0.96 -2.51
N ILE A 121 8.84 -2.26 -2.67
CA ILE A 121 8.09 -3.14 -3.57
C ILE A 121 7.86 -4.47 -2.87
N TYR A 122 6.62 -4.93 -2.88
CA TYR A 122 6.25 -6.13 -2.15
C TYR A 122 5.13 -6.90 -2.85
N PRO A 123 5.15 -8.24 -2.79
CA PRO A 123 4.03 -9.06 -3.21
C PRO A 123 3.00 -9.16 -2.08
N TYR A 124 1.71 -9.04 -2.37
CA TYR A 124 0.67 -9.30 -1.38
C TYR A 124 -0.42 -10.23 -1.93
N PRO A 125 -0.93 -11.19 -1.13
CA PRO A 125 -2.11 -11.96 -1.49
C PRO A 125 -3.32 -11.06 -1.74
N ALA A 126 -4.30 -11.57 -2.49
CA ALA A 126 -5.54 -10.83 -2.75
C ALA A 126 -6.26 -10.46 -1.45
N GLY A 127 -6.68 -9.20 -1.34
CA GLY A 127 -7.54 -8.71 -0.28
C GLY A 127 -9.02 -8.91 -0.55
N HIS A 128 -9.84 -8.50 0.42
CA HIS A 128 -11.30 -8.42 0.22
C HIS A 128 -11.67 -7.35 -0.80
N VAL A 129 -10.96 -6.22 -0.76
CA VAL A 129 -11.05 -5.16 -1.75
C VAL A 129 -9.84 -5.24 -2.67
N ASP A 130 -10.08 -5.44 -3.96
CA ASP A 130 -9.04 -5.38 -4.98
C ASP A 130 -8.83 -3.90 -5.40
N PRO A 131 -7.68 -3.27 -5.05
CA PRO A 131 -7.42 -1.87 -5.40
C PRO A 131 -7.37 -1.62 -6.91
N VAL A 132 -7.09 -2.65 -7.73
CA VAL A 132 -6.99 -2.53 -9.19
C VAL A 132 -8.38 -2.45 -9.84
N SER A 133 -9.38 -3.13 -9.27
CA SER A 133 -10.70 -3.28 -9.88
C SER A 133 -11.86 -2.64 -9.10
N VAL A 134 -11.68 -2.30 -7.81
CA VAL A 134 -12.74 -1.67 -7.01
C VAL A 134 -13.29 -0.41 -7.68
N PRO A 135 -14.60 -0.29 -7.94
CA PRO A 135 -15.14 0.91 -8.59
C PRO A 135 -14.90 2.16 -7.75
N LEU A 136 -14.54 3.29 -8.40
CA LEU A 136 -14.36 4.56 -7.69
C LEU A 136 -15.62 4.99 -6.91
N ALA A 137 -16.81 4.70 -7.45
CA ALA A 137 -18.09 4.96 -6.80
C ALA A 137 -18.24 4.21 -5.46
N ALA A 138 -17.69 3.00 -5.34
CA ALA A 138 -17.72 2.24 -4.09
C ALA A 138 -16.87 2.89 -2.98
N LEU A 139 -15.94 3.78 -3.36
CA LEU A 139 -15.10 4.58 -2.46
C LEU A 139 -15.62 6.03 -2.33
N GLY A 140 -16.71 6.39 -3.02
CA GLY A 140 -17.23 7.75 -3.13
C GLY A 140 -16.32 8.70 -3.92
N LEU A 141 -15.59 8.20 -4.93
CA LEU A 141 -14.57 8.96 -5.67
C LEU A 141 -14.92 9.23 -7.14
N ASP A 142 -16.01 8.67 -7.66
CA ASP A 142 -16.37 8.70 -9.10
C ASP A 142 -16.74 10.09 -9.62
N GLU A 143 -17.27 10.96 -8.77
CA GLU A 143 -17.65 12.34 -9.14
C GLU A 143 -16.60 13.39 -8.77
N VAL A 144 -15.43 12.99 -8.26
CA VAL A 144 -14.42 13.92 -7.76
C VAL A 144 -13.51 14.40 -8.91
N PRO A 145 -13.53 15.70 -9.29
CA PRO A 145 -12.74 16.17 -10.41
C PRO A 145 -11.24 15.93 -10.23
N GLY A 146 -10.61 15.33 -11.23
CA GLY A 146 -9.17 15.06 -11.23
C GLY A 146 -8.74 13.84 -10.42
N VAL A 147 -9.65 13.15 -9.74
CA VAL A 147 -9.35 11.90 -9.03
C VAL A 147 -9.57 10.72 -9.95
N ASP A 148 -8.59 9.82 -10.01
CA ASP A 148 -8.65 8.57 -10.77
C ASP A 148 -8.03 7.41 -9.98
N ARG A 149 -7.78 6.28 -10.66
CA ARG A 149 -7.22 5.07 -10.05
C ARG A 149 -5.89 5.31 -9.32
N ARG A 150 -5.10 6.30 -9.76
CA ARG A 150 -3.80 6.62 -9.14
C ARG A 150 -3.96 7.04 -7.68
N PHE A 151 -5.08 7.66 -7.32
CA PHE A 151 -5.35 7.97 -5.91
C PHE A 151 -5.65 6.72 -5.08
N VAL A 152 -6.40 5.75 -5.62
CA VAL A 152 -6.65 4.47 -4.93
C VAL A 152 -5.34 3.70 -4.75
N ASN A 153 -4.49 3.70 -5.77
CA ASN A 153 -3.16 3.12 -5.75
C ASN A 153 -2.27 3.79 -4.70
N PHE A 154 -2.27 5.12 -4.61
CA PHE A 154 -1.60 5.86 -3.54
C PHE A 154 -2.08 5.43 -2.14
N CYS A 155 -3.40 5.33 -1.92
CA CYS A 155 -3.94 4.86 -0.64
C CYS A 155 -3.52 3.42 -0.32
N ALA A 156 -3.66 2.49 -1.27
CA ALA A 156 -3.44 1.07 -1.04
C ALA A 156 -1.94 0.69 -0.96
N ALA A 157 -1.06 1.41 -1.68
CA ALA A 157 0.38 1.15 -1.67
C ALA A 157 1.11 2.08 -0.70
N ALA A 158 1.16 3.39 -0.95
CA ALA A 158 1.97 4.32 -0.13
C ALA A 158 1.49 4.45 1.32
N LEU A 159 0.18 4.27 1.55
CA LEU A 159 -0.41 4.28 2.89
C LEU A 159 -0.80 2.88 3.36
N GLY A 160 -0.36 1.84 2.64
CA GLY A 160 -0.56 0.44 2.97
C GLY A 160 0.41 -0.06 4.03
N CYS A 161 0.05 -1.16 4.70
CA CYS A 161 0.79 -1.68 5.87
C CYS A 161 2.30 -1.83 5.68
N GLU A 162 2.77 -2.21 4.50
CA GLU A 162 4.21 -2.44 4.22
C GLU A 162 5.00 -1.17 3.92
N ALA A 163 4.35 -0.05 3.57
CA ALA A 163 5.04 1.17 3.13
C ALA A 163 4.60 2.45 3.86
N VAL A 164 3.67 2.35 4.81
CA VAL A 164 3.11 3.50 5.53
C VAL A 164 4.16 4.32 6.29
N ASP A 165 5.24 3.68 6.72
CA ASP A 165 6.39 4.32 7.38
C ASP A 165 7.37 4.99 6.40
N ASP A 166 7.23 4.73 5.09
CA ASP A 166 8.13 5.24 4.04
C ASP A 166 7.67 6.57 3.44
N LEU A 167 6.54 7.12 3.91
CA LEU A 167 6.00 8.39 3.43
C LEU A 167 7.02 9.53 3.56
N GLY A 168 7.92 9.47 4.54
CA GLY A 168 9.02 10.42 4.69
C GLY A 168 10.02 10.42 3.52
N MET A 169 10.27 9.26 2.91
CA MET A 169 11.14 9.16 1.73
C MET A 169 10.46 9.80 0.51
N LEU A 170 9.14 9.61 0.37
CA LEU A 170 8.34 10.23 -0.69
C LEU A 170 8.30 11.75 -0.53
N GLN A 171 8.00 12.26 0.67
CA GLN A 171 7.79 13.69 0.91
C GLN A 171 8.96 14.57 0.44
N ALA A 172 10.19 14.12 0.65
CA ALA A 172 11.40 14.86 0.30
C ALA A 172 11.46 15.24 -1.20
N THR A 173 10.88 14.41 -2.06
CA THR A 173 10.93 14.55 -3.53
C THR A 173 9.54 14.62 -4.15
N PHE A 174 8.47 14.63 -3.35
CA PHE A 174 7.10 14.57 -3.84
C PHE A 174 6.78 15.76 -4.76
N HIS A 175 7.34 16.94 -4.48
CA HIS A 175 7.20 18.13 -5.34
C HIS A 175 7.74 17.96 -6.78
N LEU A 176 8.58 16.94 -7.01
CA LEU A 176 9.12 16.55 -8.32
C LEU A 176 8.27 15.50 -9.04
N ALA A 177 7.16 15.05 -8.45
CA ALA A 177 6.23 14.14 -9.11
C ALA A 177 5.45 14.86 -10.22
N TRP A 178 4.89 14.09 -11.16
CA TRP A 178 4.03 14.62 -12.23
C TRP A 178 2.96 15.55 -11.65
N PRO A 179 2.78 16.78 -12.18
CA PRO A 179 1.81 17.73 -11.63
C PRO A 179 0.40 17.17 -11.52
N ASP A 180 -0.07 16.44 -12.55
CA ASP A 180 -1.39 15.83 -12.57
C ASP A 180 -1.55 14.69 -11.55
N TYR A 181 -0.46 13.96 -11.25
CA TYR A 181 -0.46 12.98 -10.16
C TYR A 181 -0.62 13.66 -8.79
N ARG A 182 0.13 14.74 -8.55
CA ARG A 182 0.02 15.51 -7.30
C ARG A 182 -1.37 16.12 -7.12
N GLU A 183 -1.94 16.66 -8.19
CA GLU A 183 -3.31 17.18 -8.20
C GLU A 183 -4.34 16.07 -7.87
N CYS A 184 -4.21 14.89 -8.49
CA CYS A 184 -5.05 13.73 -8.21
C CYS A 184 -4.99 13.32 -6.73
N VAL A 185 -3.79 13.17 -6.17
CA VAL A 185 -3.61 12.83 -4.74
C VAL A 185 -4.17 13.91 -3.83
N GLY A 186 -3.88 15.18 -4.12
CA GLY A 186 -4.35 16.32 -3.33
C GLY A 186 -5.88 16.46 -3.34
N ALA A 187 -6.52 16.28 -4.51
CA ALA A 187 -7.96 16.30 -4.65
C ALA A 187 -8.63 15.14 -3.90
N GLY A 188 -8.08 13.93 -4.02
CA GLY A 188 -8.58 12.74 -3.33
C GLY A 188 -8.52 12.88 -1.82
N LEU A 189 -7.38 13.27 -1.26
CA LEU A 189 -7.23 13.49 0.19
C LEU A 189 -8.19 14.57 0.71
N LYS A 190 -8.30 15.72 0.03
CA LYS A 190 -9.27 16.77 0.39
C LYS A 190 -10.69 16.26 0.40
N HIS A 191 -11.06 15.44 -0.60
CA HIS A 191 -12.39 14.87 -0.68
C HIS A 191 -12.69 13.92 0.48
N LEU A 192 -11.78 12.98 0.77
CA LEU A 192 -11.96 12.05 1.89
C LEU A 192 -12.09 12.79 3.23
N LEU A 193 -11.35 13.89 3.42
CA LEU A 193 -11.46 14.73 4.60
C LEU A 193 -12.80 15.46 4.72
N ALA A 194 -13.31 15.97 3.59
CA ALA A 194 -14.55 16.74 3.56
C ALA A 194 -15.80 15.85 3.68
N GLN A 195 -15.83 14.74 2.94
CA GLN A 195 -17.02 13.90 2.82
C GLN A 195 -17.01 12.68 3.73
N ARG A 196 -15.82 12.25 4.20
CA ARG A 196 -15.65 11.07 5.06
C ARG A 196 -16.34 9.81 4.49
N THR A 197 -16.22 9.61 3.18
CA THR A 197 -16.87 8.52 2.44
C THR A 197 -16.33 7.14 2.79
N VAL A 198 -15.09 7.05 3.28
CA VAL A 198 -14.43 5.79 3.61
C VAL A 198 -14.48 5.56 5.13
N SER A 199 -15.07 4.43 5.53
CA SER A 199 -15.07 3.97 6.91
C SER A 199 -13.71 3.35 7.29
N PRO A 200 -13.39 3.24 8.59
CA PRO A 200 -12.19 2.51 9.03
C PRO A 200 -12.12 1.07 8.54
N ASP A 201 -13.25 0.37 8.46
CA ASP A 201 -13.30 -1.02 7.97
C ASP A 201 -12.94 -1.09 6.49
N LEU A 202 -13.55 -0.22 5.67
CA LEU A 202 -13.24 -0.15 4.24
C LEU A 202 -11.78 0.29 4.00
N TRP A 203 -11.28 1.21 4.82
CA TRP A 203 -9.87 1.61 4.79
C TRP A 203 -8.95 0.44 5.11
N TYR A 204 -9.27 -0.36 6.14
CA TYR A 204 -8.51 -1.54 6.50
C TYR A 204 -8.56 -2.60 5.40
N GLU A 205 -9.70 -2.84 4.76
CA GLU A 205 -9.80 -3.77 3.63
C GLU A 205 -8.95 -3.34 2.43
N LEU A 206 -8.75 -2.04 2.22
CA LEU A 206 -7.95 -1.47 1.14
C LEU A 206 -6.45 -1.42 1.45
N THR A 207 -6.07 -1.14 2.71
CA THR A 207 -4.69 -0.77 3.09
C THR A 207 -4.04 -1.70 4.12
N TYR A 208 -4.84 -2.51 4.81
CA TYR A 208 -4.47 -3.30 5.98
C TYR A 208 -3.97 -2.50 7.18
N VAL A 209 -4.23 -1.18 7.21
CA VAL A 209 -3.92 -0.30 8.33
C VAL A 209 -5.21 -0.01 9.10
N PRO A 210 -5.38 -0.48 10.34
CA PRO A 210 -6.63 -0.28 11.07
C PRO A 210 -6.68 1.08 11.76
N PHE A 211 -7.89 1.57 11.95
CA PHE A 211 -8.19 2.75 12.77
C PHE A 211 -9.38 2.46 13.68
N ASP A 212 -9.29 2.85 14.95
CA ASP A 212 -10.37 2.61 15.93
C ASP A 212 -11.62 3.46 15.66
N SER A 213 -11.51 4.53 14.88
CA SER A 213 -12.62 5.41 14.55
C SER A 213 -12.41 6.21 13.28
N ALA A 214 -13.52 6.67 12.69
CA ALA A 214 -13.49 7.56 11.53
C ALA A 214 -12.77 8.88 11.81
N ASP A 215 -12.82 9.40 13.05
CA ASP A 215 -12.10 10.61 13.43
C ASP A 215 -10.58 10.39 13.46
N ARG A 216 -10.12 9.21 13.91
CA ARG A 216 -8.69 8.87 13.89
C ARG A 216 -8.17 8.72 12.46
N LEU A 217 -8.95 8.08 11.59
CA LEU A 217 -8.63 8.00 10.17
C LEU A 217 -8.59 9.39 9.53
N ALA A 218 -9.61 10.23 9.77
CA ALA A 218 -9.66 11.58 9.23
C ALA A 218 -8.47 12.44 9.71
N LEU A 219 -8.09 12.33 10.99
CA LEU A 219 -6.92 13.03 11.53
C LEU A 219 -5.62 12.58 10.83
N TYR A 220 -5.44 11.27 10.65
CA TYR A 220 -4.28 10.73 9.95
C TYR A 220 -4.21 11.22 8.50
N LEU A 221 -5.32 11.16 7.75
CA LEU A 221 -5.38 11.66 6.38
C LEU A 221 -5.14 13.17 6.28
N ALA A 222 -5.57 13.95 7.29
CA ALA A 222 -5.31 15.38 7.36
C ALA A 222 -3.82 15.66 7.56
N GLN A 223 -3.15 14.86 8.40
CA GLN A 223 -1.71 14.93 8.57
C GLN A 223 -0.96 14.52 7.30
N VAL A 224 -1.38 13.47 6.60
CA VAL A 224 -0.82 13.07 5.30
C VAL A 224 -0.93 14.20 4.28
N TYR A 225 -2.11 14.80 4.15
CA TYR A 225 -2.31 15.95 3.28
C TYR A 225 -1.38 17.11 3.66
N ALA A 226 -1.36 17.50 4.94
CA ALA A 226 -0.53 18.61 5.40
C ALA A 226 0.98 18.33 5.23
N TYR A 227 1.40 17.08 5.41
CA TYR A 227 2.80 16.64 5.25
C TYR A 227 3.28 16.74 3.81
N LEU A 228 2.44 16.35 2.85
CA LEU A 228 2.78 16.37 1.43
C LEU A 228 2.58 17.74 0.77
N PHE A 229 1.59 18.53 1.21
CA PHE A 229 1.16 19.74 0.49
C PHE A 229 1.35 21.05 1.27
N ASP A 230 1.28 21.02 2.60
CA ASP A 230 1.27 22.24 3.42
C ASP A 230 2.57 22.46 4.23
N GLY A 231 3.58 21.59 4.04
CA GLY A 231 4.87 21.69 4.71
C GLY A 231 4.83 21.34 6.20
N PHE A 232 3.87 20.51 6.63
CA PHE A 232 3.85 19.99 8.00
C PHE A 232 5.13 19.19 8.27
N GLY A 233 5.86 19.52 9.33
CA GLY A 233 7.23 19.03 9.54
C GLY A 233 7.36 17.65 10.17
N ALA A 234 6.26 17.02 10.59
CA ALA A 234 6.27 15.73 11.27
C ALA A 234 5.63 14.65 10.39
N MET A 235 6.33 13.53 10.23
CA MET A 235 5.81 12.37 9.49
C MET A 235 4.52 11.87 10.17
N PRO A 236 3.41 11.74 9.44
CA PRO A 236 2.20 11.11 9.95
C PRO A 236 2.50 9.67 10.38
N VAL A 237 2.07 9.30 11.57
CA VAL A 237 2.29 7.96 12.11
C VAL A 237 0.97 7.22 12.07
N ALA A 238 0.90 6.14 11.29
CA ALA A 238 -0.22 5.23 11.34
C ALA A 238 -0.29 4.53 12.70
N PRO A 239 -1.49 4.13 13.18
CA PRO A 239 -1.62 3.41 14.43
C PRO A 239 -0.76 2.14 14.44
N SER A 240 -0.03 1.91 15.53
CA SER A 240 0.47 0.57 15.84
C SER A 240 -0.69 -0.25 16.38
N GLN A 241 -1.01 -1.39 15.76
CA GLN A 241 -1.91 -2.39 16.36
C GLN A 241 -1.42 -2.84 17.73
#